data_AF-A0A9D7R4L2-F1
#
_entry.id   AF-A0A9D7R4L2-F1
#
_cell.length_a   1.000
_cell.length_b   1.000
_cell.length_c   1.000
_cell.angle_alpha   90.00
_cell.angle_beta   90.00
_cell.angle_gamma   90.00
#
_symmetry.space_group_name_H-M   'P 1'
#
loop_
_entity.id
_entity.type
_entity.pdbx_description
1 polymer ?
#
loop_
_entity_poly.entity_id
_entity_poly.type
_entity_poly.pdbx_seq_one_letter_code
_entity_poly.pdbx_strand_id
1 'polypeptide(L)'
;MKSRITALLFLGFISLGVLLGFNMGGDGPNGSKSNTSSSVPPITIVPQSNSTVTYLDDFNGVNDTTGLKARGYKVWYRGGGPQGLGATWFQGNATVFAAYEGAASGYVAANYQVVNGTNNIDSWLVTPRMSVSSGDTIAFWSRSPDASTFPDSVRVMYSAVGDSTPEATSWVELGRFKTSTVTWTRSSYRTAAAGANARFAIRYNVVNGGPNGANSDYMGVDYLTVATGGGGPVGCTYNFTQQISGTPNQFLTVSTVTDQIGWAAGVGPTVVRTVNGGVTWSSATGTGITGDVYNIYAWSANEALCTTSPSATNIYKTTNGGTTWTLVYTQAGGFIDAIQMINTSTGYAVGDPVGGKWTIVQTTNGGDNWARIATEPAQVGTEAGWNNALQIIGNNMWFGTNATKVYKSTDLGLTWTSGATTGTVNSYAVHYNTASVGLAGGTAMVLSTNGGTSYSAVTNPGTTGNINGIDGAGSDWWAIRSGNTIYRSTNGAANWTNAHVAGTSVFQHIDIVTAADNCSDGWAVGNAGVIVKMSGNPTGISTVSSEVPSSFLLKQNYPNPFNPTTNINFSLPKSGVVTLKVYDMSGKEVAVVLNEFKSAGSYIVGFNAASLPSGAYFYRLSSGNFVDTKKMILVK
;
A
#
# COMPACT_ATOMS: atom_id res chain seq x y z
N MET A 1 18.15 -7.39 -82.20
CA MET A 1 17.17 -7.66 -83.27
C MET A 1 15.81 -7.84 -82.60
N LYS A 2 14.79 -7.10 -83.08
CA LYS A 2 13.31 -7.19 -82.88
C LYS A 2 12.80 -8.51 -82.25
N SER A 3 11.75 -8.63 -81.42
CA SER A 3 10.56 -7.81 -81.12
C SER A 3 9.60 -8.53 -80.12
N ARG A 4 8.79 -7.74 -79.37
CA ARG A 4 7.36 -7.91 -78.97
C ARG A 4 6.98 -9.00 -77.93
N ILE A 5 6.47 -8.65 -76.73
CA ILE A 5 5.10 -8.20 -76.34
C ILE A 5 4.09 -9.38 -76.46
N THR A 6 3.38 -9.91 -75.43
CA THR A 6 2.39 -9.28 -74.53
C THR A 6 1.95 -10.22 -73.36
N ALA A 7 1.81 -9.62 -72.17
CA ALA A 7 0.84 -9.82 -71.06
C ALA A 7 0.11 -11.16 -70.77
N LEU A 8 0.10 -11.57 -69.49
CA LEU A 8 -1.02 -11.37 -68.54
C LEU A 8 -0.57 -11.72 -67.09
N LEU A 9 -0.50 -10.72 -66.20
CA LEU A 9 -1.36 -10.54 -65.01
C LEU A 9 -1.20 -11.60 -63.89
N PHE A 10 -0.37 -11.31 -62.88
CA PHE A 10 -0.84 -10.75 -61.60
C PHE A 10 0.35 -10.29 -60.72
N LEU A 11 0.09 -9.20 -59.98
CA LEU A 11 0.92 -8.49 -59.00
C LEU A 11 1.64 -9.45 -58.02
N GLY A 12 2.78 -9.13 -57.40
CA GLY A 12 3.43 -7.85 -57.15
C GLY A 12 4.65 -8.08 -56.23
N PHE A 13 5.54 -7.11 -56.26
CA PHE A 13 6.93 -7.09 -55.81
C PHE A 13 7.17 -7.25 -54.29
N ILE A 14 8.19 -8.04 -53.92
CA ILE A 14 9.50 -7.68 -53.32
C ILE A 14 9.48 -6.99 -51.94
N SER A 15 10.03 -7.66 -50.93
CA SER A 15 11.16 -7.16 -50.10
C SER A 15 11.71 -8.32 -49.25
N LEU A 16 12.98 -8.68 -49.41
CA LEU A 16 14.10 -8.19 -48.59
C LEU A 16 13.81 -8.29 -47.08
N GLY A 17 13.97 -9.49 -46.51
CA GLY A 17 13.90 -9.70 -45.06
C GLY A 17 15.23 -9.42 -44.38
N VAL A 18 15.55 -8.14 -44.17
CA VAL A 18 16.47 -7.69 -43.11
C VAL A 18 15.66 -6.78 -42.18
N LEU A 19 15.90 -6.96 -40.88
CA LEU A 19 15.47 -6.13 -39.75
C LEU A 19 14.06 -6.35 -39.20
N LEU A 20 14.01 -6.32 -37.86
CA LEU A 20 12.84 -6.30 -36.97
C LEU A 20 12.28 -7.67 -36.54
N GLY A 21 13.16 -8.51 -35.98
CA GLY A 21 12.77 -9.29 -34.80
C GLY A 21 12.57 -8.35 -33.61
N PHE A 22 11.54 -7.51 -33.65
CA PHE A 22 11.06 -6.80 -32.47
C PHE A 22 9.90 -7.57 -31.85
N ASN A 23 10.10 -7.86 -30.58
CA ASN A 23 9.13 -7.74 -29.50
C ASN A 23 8.39 -9.01 -29.05
N MET A 24 8.96 -9.64 -28.03
CA MET A 24 8.31 -9.74 -26.71
C MET A 24 9.38 -9.51 -25.64
N GLY A 25 9.94 -8.30 -25.62
CA GLY A 25 10.85 -7.87 -24.56
C GLY A 25 10.04 -7.37 -23.36
N GLY A 26 10.27 -8.00 -22.21
CA GLY A 26 10.11 -7.41 -20.87
C GLY A 26 8.69 -7.09 -20.40
N ASP A 27 8.04 -8.04 -19.73
CA ASP A 27 6.85 -7.75 -18.91
C ASP A 27 7.08 -8.28 -17.49
N GLY A 28 7.80 -7.49 -16.68
CA GLY A 28 8.15 -7.83 -15.31
C GLY A 28 7.28 -7.32 -14.18
N PRO A 29 7.51 -7.76 -12.93
CA PRO A 29 8.82 -7.72 -12.30
C PRO A 29 9.78 -8.85 -12.67
N ASN A 30 9.29 -9.89 -13.38
CA ASN A 30 9.82 -10.46 -14.64
C ASN A 30 9.09 -11.79 -14.87
N GLY A 31 8.23 -11.81 -15.90
CA GLY A 31 7.28 -12.89 -16.23
C GLY A 31 7.84 -14.31 -16.13
N SER A 32 6.97 -15.24 -15.74
CA SER A 32 7.21 -16.64 -15.36
C SER A 32 8.52 -17.29 -15.83
N LYS A 33 9.68 -16.93 -15.24
CA LYS A 33 10.94 -17.68 -15.27
C LYS A 33 11.84 -17.29 -14.09
N SER A 34 11.82 -18.12 -13.04
CA SER A 34 13.00 -18.69 -12.34
C SER A 34 12.77 -18.88 -10.84
N ASN A 35 13.15 -20.07 -10.36
CA ASN A 35 13.18 -20.52 -8.96
C ASN A 35 14.37 -19.94 -8.17
N THR A 36 14.87 -18.75 -8.52
CA THR A 36 15.87 -18.09 -7.67
C THR A 36 15.14 -17.27 -6.61
N SER A 37 15.21 -17.78 -5.38
CA SER A 37 14.58 -17.24 -4.18
C SER A 37 14.92 -15.77 -3.93
N SER A 38 13.91 -14.91 -3.89
CA SER A 38 13.80 -13.85 -2.89
C SER A 38 12.39 -13.92 -2.30
N SER A 39 12.29 -14.38 -1.06
CA SER A 39 11.03 -14.58 -0.33
C SER A 39 10.50 -13.23 0.16
N VAL A 40 9.80 -12.48 -0.69
CA VAL A 40 9.06 -11.30 -0.23
C VAL A 40 7.71 -11.76 0.33
N PRO A 41 7.41 -11.55 1.63
CA PRO A 41 6.04 -11.70 2.10
C PRO A 41 5.18 -10.65 1.40
N PRO A 42 3.93 -10.96 1.03
CA PRO A 42 3.01 -9.99 0.46
C PRO A 42 2.86 -8.77 1.39
N ILE A 43 2.86 -7.56 0.82
CA ILE A 43 2.39 -6.36 1.52
C ILE A 43 0.88 -6.50 1.69
N THR A 44 0.44 -6.69 2.92
CA THR A 44 -0.98 -6.65 3.30
C THR A 44 -1.44 -5.18 3.27
N ILE A 45 -2.34 -4.83 2.35
CA ILE A 45 -3.11 -3.58 2.40
C ILE A 45 -4.55 -3.94 2.78
N VAL A 46 -5.14 -3.14 3.66
CA VAL A 46 -6.15 -3.67 4.56
C VAL A 46 -7.37 -2.73 4.74
N PRO A 47 -8.59 -3.28 5.04
CA PRO A 47 -9.89 -2.64 4.75
C PRO A 47 -10.31 -1.47 5.64
N GLN A 48 -10.85 -0.38 5.02
CA GLN A 48 -11.52 0.82 5.59
C GLN A 48 -12.78 0.57 6.44
N SER A 49 -12.77 0.95 7.74
CA SER A 49 -13.83 0.73 8.75
C SER A 49 -14.85 1.86 8.88
N ASN A 50 -14.79 2.88 8.02
CA ASN A 50 -15.91 3.78 7.74
C ASN A 50 -16.28 3.80 6.26
N SER A 51 -15.88 2.74 5.55
CA SER A 51 -16.13 2.67 4.12
C SER A 51 -17.50 2.05 3.87
N THR A 52 -18.39 2.84 3.27
CA THR A 52 -19.62 2.28 2.72
C THR A 52 -19.21 1.51 1.48
N VAL A 53 -19.38 0.19 1.50
CA VAL A 53 -19.16 -0.64 0.32
C VAL A 53 -20.19 -0.21 -0.73
N THR A 54 -19.75 0.52 -1.73
CA THR A 54 -20.57 1.00 -2.85
C THR A 54 -20.63 -0.01 -3.98
N TYR A 55 -19.71 -0.97 -4.00
CA TYR A 55 -19.72 -2.10 -4.90
C TYR A 55 -19.18 -3.34 -4.19
N LEU A 56 -19.85 -4.47 -4.35
CA LEU A 56 -19.41 -5.78 -3.91
C LEU A 56 -19.70 -6.79 -5.02
N ASP A 57 -18.72 -7.62 -5.35
CA ASP A 57 -18.94 -8.90 -6.00
C ASP A 57 -18.25 -9.98 -5.18
N ASP A 58 -19.07 -10.86 -4.63
CA ASP A 58 -18.69 -11.96 -3.76
C ASP A 58 -18.34 -13.23 -4.57
N PHE A 59 -18.53 -13.17 -5.89
CA PHE A 59 -18.25 -14.24 -6.85
C PHE A 59 -18.93 -15.58 -6.53
N ASN A 60 -19.97 -15.61 -5.69
CA ASN A 60 -20.70 -16.84 -5.37
C ASN A 60 -21.64 -17.31 -6.49
N GLY A 61 -21.88 -16.45 -7.49
CA GLY A 61 -22.67 -16.75 -8.68
C GLY A 61 -21.88 -17.44 -9.80
N VAL A 62 -22.50 -17.52 -10.98
CA VAL A 62 -21.86 -18.07 -12.19
C VAL A 62 -20.77 -17.12 -12.67
N ASN A 63 -19.52 -17.57 -12.67
CA ASN A 63 -18.32 -16.79 -13.04
C ASN A 63 -17.72 -17.24 -14.37
N ASP A 64 -18.45 -18.02 -15.16
CA ASP A 64 -18.08 -18.20 -16.56
C ASP A 64 -18.20 -16.89 -17.35
N THR A 65 -17.74 -16.90 -18.60
CA THR A 65 -17.82 -15.76 -19.52
C THR A 65 -19.20 -15.09 -19.54
N THR A 66 -20.24 -15.91 -19.55
CA THR A 66 -21.61 -15.46 -19.71
C THR A 66 -22.08 -14.77 -18.43
N GLY A 67 -21.84 -15.40 -17.28
CA GLY A 67 -22.18 -14.85 -15.97
C GLY A 67 -21.41 -13.57 -15.64
N LEU A 68 -20.11 -13.52 -15.93
CA LEU A 68 -19.30 -12.30 -15.74
C LEU A 68 -19.80 -11.15 -16.63
N LYS A 69 -20.05 -11.41 -17.92
CA LYS A 69 -20.58 -10.39 -18.84
C LYS A 69 -21.98 -9.94 -18.44
N ALA A 70 -22.82 -10.86 -17.96
CA ALA A 70 -24.16 -10.54 -17.47
C ALA A 70 -24.12 -9.61 -16.24
N ARG A 71 -23.09 -9.72 -15.39
CA ARG A 71 -22.83 -8.79 -14.29
C ARG A 71 -22.10 -7.51 -14.70
N GLY A 72 -21.78 -7.34 -15.99
CA GLY A 72 -21.18 -6.11 -16.54
C GLY A 72 -19.65 -6.09 -16.59
N TYR A 73 -18.98 -7.20 -16.27
CA TYR A 73 -17.54 -7.31 -16.41
C TYR A 73 -17.13 -7.33 -17.88
N LYS A 74 -15.93 -6.79 -18.16
CA LYS A 74 -15.24 -7.02 -19.43
C LYS A 74 -14.06 -7.93 -19.18
N VAL A 75 -13.96 -8.99 -19.98
CA VAL A 75 -12.84 -9.92 -19.96
C VAL A 75 -12.05 -9.73 -21.25
N TRP A 76 -10.77 -9.41 -21.13
CA TRP A 76 -9.89 -9.15 -22.28
C TRP A 76 -8.67 -10.05 -22.26
N TYR A 77 -8.21 -10.45 -23.44
CA TYR A 77 -6.97 -11.17 -23.63
C TYR A 77 -6.00 -10.35 -24.47
N ARG A 78 -4.72 -10.35 -24.09
CA ARG A 78 -3.65 -9.60 -24.73
C ARG A 78 -2.58 -10.50 -25.38
N GLY A 79 -2.63 -11.82 -25.18
CA GLY A 79 -1.64 -12.73 -25.76
C GLY A 79 -1.76 -12.90 -27.29
N GLY A 80 -0.68 -13.36 -27.92
CA GLY A 80 -0.56 -13.48 -29.38
C GLY A 80 -0.80 -14.88 -29.97
N GLY A 81 -1.11 -15.90 -29.15
CA GLY A 81 -1.31 -17.27 -29.63
C GLY A 81 -2.78 -17.70 -29.73
N PRO A 82 -3.07 -18.85 -30.38
CA PRO A 82 -4.43 -19.35 -30.55
C PRO A 82 -5.10 -19.60 -29.20
N GLN A 83 -6.27 -18.99 -29.00
CA GLN A 83 -7.08 -19.23 -27.80
C GLN A 83 -7.90 -20.52 -27.95
N GLY A 84 -8.18 -21.18 -26.83
CA GLY A 84 -9.28 -22.14 -26.78
C GLY A 84 -10.62 -21.42 -27.00
N LEU A 85 -11.72 -22.17 -27.16
CA LEU A 85 -13.06 -21.60 -27.39
C LEU A 85 -13.68 -20.93 -26.15
N GLY A 86 -12.99 -20.91 -25.00
CA GLY A 86 -13.48 -20.40 -23.72
C GLY A 86 -12.88 -19.06 -23.31
N ALA A 87 -13.52 -18.36 -22.36
CA ALA A 87 -12.93 -17.13 -21.80
C ALA A 87 -11.71 -17.42 -20.96
N THR A 88 -10.88 -16.38 -20.83
CA THR A 88 -9.67 -16.39 -20.03
C THR A 88 -9.89 -16.33 -18.53
N TRP A 89 -11.10 -15.97 -18.11
CA TRP A 89 -11.57 -16.03 -16.72
C TRP A 89 -12.84 -16.88 -16.64
N PHE A 90 -12.93 -17.74 -15.63
CA PHE A 90 -14.02 -18.71 -15.45
C PHE A 90 -14.29 -18.99 -13.95
N GLN A 91 -15.22 -19.90 -13.66
CA GLN A 91 -15.55 -20.31 -12.29
C GLN A 91 -14.40 -21.03 -11.58
N GLY A 92 -14.19 -20.69 -10.32
CA GLY A 92 -13.28 -21.39 -9.43
C GLY A 92 -13.50 -22.90 -9.36
N ASN A 93 -12.43 -23.64 -9.06
CA ASN A 93 -12.45 -25.09 -8.91
C ASN A 93 -12.01 -25.48 -7.50
N ALA A 94 -12.95 -26.04 -6.73
CA ALA A 94 -12.73 -26.46 -5.34
C ALA A 94 -11.68 -27.57 -5.20
N THR A 95 -11.38 -28.34 -6.26
CA THR A 95 -10.32 -29.36 -6.22
C THR A 95 -8.91 -28.78 -6.30
N VAL A 96 -8.79 -27.51 -6.71
CA VAL A 96 -7.51 -26.78 -6.73
C VAL A 96 -7.33 -26.05 -5.40
N PHE A 97 -8.32 -25.23 -5.02
CA PHE A 97 -8.49 -24.68 -3.67
C PHE A 97 -9.93 -24.17 -3.49
N ALA A 98 -10.36 -24.13 -2.23
CA ALA A 98 -11.66 -23.54 -1.87
C ALA A 98 -11.63 -22.01 -1.95
N ALA A 99 -12.79 -21.43 -2.28
CA ALA A 99 -13.08 -19.99 -2.22
C ALA A 99 -12.69 -19.36 -0.88
N TYR A 100 -12.46 -18.05 -0.87
CA TYR A 100 -12.19 -17.29 0.36
C TYR A 100 -13.43 -17.30 1.25
N GLU A 101 -14.60 -17.14 0.64
CA GLU A 101 -15.88 -17.18 1.31
C GLU A 101 -16.94 -17.85 0.43
N GLY A 102 -18.11 -18.13 1.01
CA GLY A 102 -19.24 -18.70 0.29
C GLY A 102 -19.03 -20.14 -0.23
N ALA A 103 -19.52 -20.41 -1.44
CA ALA A 103 -19.46 -21.76 -2.02
C ALA A 103 -18.01 -22.13 -2.34
N ALA A 104 -17.59 -23.39 -2.18
CA ALA A 104 -16.17 -23.77 -2.34
C ALA A 104 -15.57 -23.44 -3.73
N SER A 105 -16.39 -23.35 -4.78
CA SER A 105 -15.99 -22.92 -6.14
C SER A 105 -16.32 -21.46 -6.44
N GLY A 106 -16.90 -20.72 -5.49
CA GLY A 106 -17.49 -19.38 -5.59
C GLY A 106 -16.50 -18.24 -5.74
N TYR A 107 -15.52 -18.39 -6.63
CA TYR A 107 -14.55 -17.36 -6.96
C TYR A 107 -14.34 -17.30 -8.48
N VAL A 108 -13.69 -16.27 -9.00
CA VAL A 108 -13.33 -16.17 -10.43
C VAL A 108 -11.86 -16.55 -10.61
N ALA A 109 -11.52 -17.29 -11.66
CA ALA A 109 -10.19 -17.84 -11.85
C ALA A 109 -9.68 -17.71 -13.28
N ALA A 110 -8.37 -17.59 -13.44
CA ALA A 110 -7.67 -17.72 -14.71
C ALA A 110 -6.69 -18.89 -14.65
N ASN A 111 -6.63 -19.75 -15.67
CA ASN A 111 -5.79 -20.95 -15.63
C ASN A 111 -5.33 -21.46 -17.01
N TYR A 112 -4.55 -22.55 -16.99
CA TYR A 112 -4.07 -23.25 -18.17
C TYR A 112 -5.15 -23.87 -19.09
N GLN A 113 -6.38 -24.07 -18.66
CA GLN A 113 -7.44 -24.69 -19.47
C GLN A 113 -8.08 -23.72 -20.48
N VAL A 114 -7.74 -22.43 -20.42
CA VAL A 114 -8.31 -21.40 -21.31
C VAL A 114 -7.58 -21.30 -22.67
N VAL A 115 -6.46 -22.02 -22.84
CA VAL A 115 -5.67 -22.04 -24.08
C VAL A 115 -5.45 -23.48 -24.56
N ASN A 116 -5.40 -23.67 -25.88
CA ASN A 116 -5.00 -24.97 -26.46
C ASN A 116 -3.48 -25.06 -26.53
N GLY A 117 -2.91 -26.17 -26.07
CA GLY A 117 -1.47 -26.45 -26.15
C GLY A 117 -0.64 -25.56 -25.22
N THR A 118 0.44 -24.99 -25.75
CA THR A 118 1.40 -24.16 -25.02
C THR A 118 1.31 -22.72 -25.51
N ASN A 119 0.94 -21.76 -24.65
CA ASN A 119 0.68 -20.37 -25.04
C ASN A 119 0.96 -19.38 -23.87
N ASN A 120 0.93 -18.08 -24.16
CA ASN A 120 0.96 -17.03 -23.15
C ASN A 120 -0.47 -16.73 -22.68
N ILE A 121 -0.73 -16.85 -21.38
CA ILE A 121 -1.99 -16.47 -20.75
C ILE A 121 -1.81 -15.03 -20.28
N ASP A 122 -2.53 -14.08 -20.87
CA ASP A 122 -2.39 -12.66 -20.56
C ASP A 122 -3.75 -11.99 -20.59
N SER A 123 -4.36 -11.82 -19.43
CA SER A 123 -5.80 -11.63 -19.32
C SER A 123 -6.18 -10.59 -18.29
N TRP A 124 -7.13 -9.73 -18.65
CA TRP A 124 -7.71 -8.71 -17.80
C TRP A 124 -9.13 -9.08 -17.40
N LEU A 125 -9.40 -9.01 -16.09
CA LEU A 125 -10.75 -8.94 -15.52
C LEU A 125 -11.04 -7.48 -15.20
N VAL A 126 -11.99 -6.87 -15.90
CA VAL A 126 -12.34 -5.46 -15.74
C VAL A 126 -13.73 -5.34 -15.12
N THR A 127 -13.81 -4.61 -14.01
CA THR A 127 -15.05 -4.43 -13.24
C THR A 127 -16.15 -3.77 -14.08
N PRO A 128 -17.42 -3.92 -13.71
CA PRO A 128 -18.51 -3.07 -14.19
C PRO A 128 -18.23 -1.59 -13.98
N ARG A 129 -18.98 -0.72 -14.68
CA ARG A 129 -18.91 0.72 -14.45
C ARG A 129 -19.46 1.04 -13.06
N MET A 130 -18.81 1.96 -12.38
CA MET A 130 -19.24 2.46 -11.09
C MET A 130 -18.84 3.93 -10.91
N SER A 131 -19.61 4.63 -10.10
CA SER A 131 -19.23 5.94 -9.59
C SER A 131 -18.25 5.75 -8.44
N VAL A 132 -17.08 6.38 -8.54
CA VAL A 132 -16.09 6.44 -7.45
C VAL A 132 -15.70 7.88 -7.18
N SER A 133 -15.45 8.19 -5.93
CA SER A 133 -14.83 9.43 -5.50
C SER A 133 -13.32 9.27 -5.43
N SER A 134 -12.58 10.38 -5.36
CA SER A 134 -11.15 10.35 -5.07
C SER A 134 -10.95 9.84 -3.63
N GLY A 135 -10.04 8.88 -3.43
CA GLY A 135 -9.76 8.28 -2.12
C GLY A 135 -10.62 7.06 -1.76
N ASP A 136 -11.57 6.68 -2.61
CA ASP A 136 -12.31 5.41 -2.51
C ASP A 136 -11.34 4.24 -2.68
N THR A 137 -11.63 3.10 -2.05
CA THR A 137 -10.72 1.96 -2.01
C THR A 137 -11.32 0.76 -2.73
N ILE A 138 -10.64 0.23 -3.75
CA ILE A 138 -10.90 -1.13 -4.23
C ILE A 138 -10.16 -2.13 -3.35
N ALA A 139 -10.75 -3.28 -3.10
CA ALA A 139 -10.05 -4.43 -2.54
C ALA A 139 -10.56 -5.74 -3.11
N PHE A 140 -9.73 -6.77 -3.09
CA PHE A 140 -10.10 -8.12 -3.48
C PHE A 140 -9.15 -9.12 -2.83
N TRP A 141 -9.55 -10.38 -2.75
CA TRP A 141 -8.71 -11.49 -2.33
C TRP A 141 -8.17 -12.21 -3.55
N SER A 142 -6.93 -12.69 -3.45
CA SER A 142 -6.32 -13.49 -4.50
C SER A 142 -5.49 -14.65 -3.93
N ARG A 143 -5.38 -15.74 -4.70
CA ARG A 143 -4.66 -16.95 -4.31
C ARG A 143 -4.18 -17.74 -5.53
N SER A 144 -3.05 -18.43 -5.38
CA SER A 144 -2.58 -19.47 -6.30
C SER A 144 -2.56 -20.85 -5.59
N PRO A 145 -2.51 -21.98 -6.35
CA PRO A 145 -2.52 -23.33 -5.82
C PRO A 145 -1.46 -23.60 -4.78
N ASP A 146 -1.80 -24.52 -3.89
CA ASP A 146 -0.86 -25.07 -2.92
C ASP A 146 0.28 -25.76 -3.65
N ALA A 147 1.52 -25.41 -3.29
CA ALA A 147 2.75 -25.93 -3.91
C ALA A 147 2.95 -25.57 -5.40
N SER A 148 2.37 -24.47 -5.89
CA SER A 148 2.80 -23.93 -7.19
C SER A 148 4.31 -23.67 -7.17
N THR A 149 5.02 -24.17 -8.19
CA THR A 149 6.46 -23.96 -8.36
C THR A 149 6.79 -22.58 -8.93
N PHE A 150 5.77 -21.77 -9.26
CA PHE A 150 5.95 -20.46 -9.87
C PHE A 150 5.01 -19.44 -9.22
N PRO A 151 5.51 -18.37 -8.60
CA PRO A 151 4.63 -17.32 -8.11
C PRO A 151 4.04 -16.54 -9.29
N ASP A 152 2.71 -16.62 -9.40
CA ASP A 152 1.88 -15.89 -10.34
C ASP A 152 1.95 -14.37 -10.11
N SER A 153 1.79 -13.58 -11.18
CA SER A 153 1.82 -12.11 -11.08
C SER A 153 0.46 -11.47 -11.38
N VAL A 154 0.11 -10.49 -10.56
CA VAL A 154 -1.10 -9.68 -10.67
C VAL A 154 -0.73 -8.22 -10.90
N ARG A 155 -1.46 -7.55 -11.79
CA ARG A 155 -1.38 -6.10 -12.03
C ARG A 155 -2.76 -5.47 -11.86
N VAL A 156 -2.84 -4.32 -11.21
CA VAL A 156 -4.09 -3.62 -10.93
C VAL A 156 -4.07 -2.23 -11.56
N MET A 157 -5.09 -1.93 -12.36
CA MET A 157 -5.23 -0.65 -13.06
C MET A 157 -6.55 0.03 -12.70
N TYR A 158 -6.59 1.35 -12.84
CA TYR A 158 -7.76 2.20 -12.60
C TYR A 158 -7.96 3.21 -13.72
N SER A 159 -9.21 3.44 -14.12
CA SER A 159 -9.57 4.55 -15.00
C SER A 159 -10.77 5.31 -14.46
N ALA A 160 -10.64 6.62 -14.30
CA ALA A 160 -11.73 7.52 -13.89
C ALA A 160 -12.73 7.80 -15.03
N VAL A 161 -12.28 7.74 -16.28
CA VAL A 161 -13.07 8.02 -17.49
C VAL A 161 -13.66 6.74 -18.11
N GLY A 162 -12.99 5.61 -17.91
CA GLY A 162 -13.48 4.28 -18.30
C GLY A 162 -13.25 3.88 -19.77
N ASP A 163 -13.86 2.73 -20.10
CA ASP A 163 -14.11 2.04 -21.38
C ASP A 163 -13.01 1.79 -22.44
N SER A 164 -11.81 2.33 -22.32
CA SER A 164 -10.67 1.89 -23.15
C SER A 164 -10.04 0.61 -22.60
N THR A 165 -9.24 -0.09 -23.42
CA THR A 165 -8.41 -1.22 -22.96
C THR A 165 -7.50 -0.77 -21.82
N PRO A 166 -7.27 -1.60 -20.78
CA PRO A 166 -6.37 -1.26 -19.69
C PRO A 166 -4.99 -1.12 -20.33
N GLU A 167 -4.18 -0.17 -19.83
CA GLU A 167 -2.92 0.29 -20.44
C GLU A 167 -3.05 1.42 -21.48
N ALA A 168 -4.27 1.81 -21.88
CA ALA A 168 -4.45 3.09 -22.57
C ALA A 168 -4.11 4.27 -21.63
N THR A 169 -3.80 5.44 -22.20
CA THR A 169 -3.37 6.65 -21.44
C THR A 169 -4.36 7.12 -20.38
N SER A 170 -5.63 6.71 -20.47
CA SER A 170 -6.69 6.99 -19.50
C SER A 170 -6.67 6.07 -18.27
N TRP A 171 -5.76 5.10 -18.20
CA TRP A 171 -5.58 4.18 -17.10
C TRP A 171 -4.30 4.49 -16.32
N VAL A 172 -4.39 4.42 -15.00
CA VAL A 172 -3.25 4.51 -14.08
C VAL A 172 -3.04 3.15 -13.41
N GLU A 173 -1.78 2.77 -13.21
CA GLU A 173 -1.45 1.57 -12.44
C GLU A 173 -1.58 1.87 -10.95
N LEU A 174 -2.34 1.04 -10.24
CA LEU A 174 -2.48 1.13 -8.79
C LEU A 174 -1.48 0.21 -8.05
N GLY A 175 -1.10 -0.91 -8.67
CA GLY A 175 -0.08 -1.78 -8.11
C GLY A 175 0.15 -3.06 -8.92
N ARG A 176 1.21 -3.78 -8.55
CA ARG A 176 1.63 -5.03 -9.17
C ARG A 176 2.34 -5.91 -8.14
N PHE A 177 1.95 -7.18 -8.03
CA PHE A 177 2.43 -8.07 -6.97
C PHE A 177 2.42 -9.55 -7.41
N LYS A 178 3.03 -10.43 -6.60
CA LYS A 178 2.98 -11.89 -6.76
C LYS A 178 1.91 -12.49 -5.84
N THR A 179 1.11 -13.44 -6.31
CA THR A 179 0.15 -14.16 -5.47
C THR A 179 0.83 -15.30 -4.70
N SER A 180 0.47 -15.46 -3.43
CA SER A 180 1.02 -16.47 -2.50
C SER A 180 0.50 -17.87 -2.81
N THR A 181 1.30 -18.89 -2.48
CA THR A 181 1.08 -20.30 -2.81
C THR A 181 0.43 -21.12 -1.69
N VAL A 182 -0.15 -20.50 -0.64
CA VAL A 182 -0.77 -21.28 0.47
C VAL A 182 -2.02 -20.67 1.11
N THR A 183 -2.30 -19.37 0.97
CA THR A 183 -3.48 -18.73 1.58
C THR A 183 -4.04 -17.60 0.71
N TRP A 184 -5.35 -17.33 0.85
CA TRP A 184 -5.98 -16.14 0.28
C TRP A 184 -5.35 -14.88 0.87
N THR A 185 -4.93 -13.97 0.00
CA THR A 185 -4.29 -12.71 0.37
C THR A 185 -5.14 -11.54 -0.13
N ARG A 186 -5.41 -10.59 0.76
CA ARG A 186 -6.17 -9.39 0.41
C ARG A 186 -5.25 -8.30 -0.13
N SER A 187 -5.65 -7.69 -1.24
CA SER A 187 -5.02 -6.51 -1.82
C SER A 187 -6.02 -5.37 -1.84
N SER A 188 -5.57 -4.14 -1.60
CA SER A 188 -6.44 -2.96 -1.71
C SER A 188 -5.72 -1.70 -2.17
N TYR A 189 -6.42 -0.85 -2.91
CA TYR A 189 -5.85 0.30 -3.58
C TYR A 189 -6.81 1.49 -3.58
N ARG A 190 -6.28 2.70 -3.46
CA ARG A 190 -7.08 3.93 -3.49
C ARG A 190 -7.18 4.51 -4.90
N THR A 191 -8.33 5.09 -5.21
CA THR A 191 -8.53 5.87 -6.44
C THR A 191 -7.84 7.23 -6.32
N ALA A 192 -7.03 7.56 -7.33
CA ALA A 192 -6.33 8.84 -7.40
C ALA A 192 -7.23 9.99 -7.88
N ALA A 193 -8.35 9.69 -8.54
CA ALA A 193 -9.28 10.67 -9.10
C ALA A 193 -10.71 10.14 -9.08
N ALA A 194 -11.70 11.03 -8.97
CA ALA A 194 -13.12 10.67 -9.04
C ALA A 194 -13.57 10.41 -10.48
N GLY A 195 -14.57 9.54 -10.66
CA GLY A 195 -15.12 9.21 -11.98
C GLY A 195 -16.50 8.58 -11.89
N ALA A 196 -17.46 9.10 -12.67
CA ALA A 196 -18.84 8.58 -12.70
C ALA A 196 -18.98 7.27 -13.51
N ASN A 197 -17.98 6.95 -14.34
CA ASN A 197 -17.94 5.75 -15.18
C ASN A 197 -16.65 4.95 -14.95
N ALA A 198 -16.13 5.03 -13.72
CA ALA A 198 -14.84 4.49 -13.41
C ALA A 198 -14.82 2.96 -13.49
N ARG A 199 -13.62 2.41 -13.71
CA ARG A 199 -13.37 0.97 -13.75
C ARG A 199 -12.04 0.63 -13.10
N PHE A 200 -11.99 -0.57 -12.53
CA PHE A 200 -10.76 -1.23 -12.13
C PHE A 200 -10.49 -2.43 -13.03
N ALA A 201 -9.23 -2.79 -13.20
CA ALA A 201 -8.83 -3.97 -13.96
C ALA A 201 -7.76 -4.76 -13.21
N ILE A 202 -7.92 -6.09 -13.18
CA ILE A 202 -6.98 -7.03 -12.58
C ILE A 202 -6.41 -7.90 -13.70
N ARG A 203 -5.08 -7.90 -13.86
CA ARG A 203 -4.38 -8.72 -14.86
C ARG A 203 -3.85 -10.00 -14.24
N TYR A 204 -3.89 -11.06 -15.01
CA TYR A 204 -3.12 -12.28 -14.82
C TYR A 204 -2.23 -12.53 -16.04
N ASN A 205 -0.92 -12.76 -15.83
CA ASN A 205 0.03 -13.01 -16.91
C ASN A 205 0.98 -14.18 -16.61
N VAL A 206 1.01 -15.16 -17.51
CA VAL A 206 1.89 -16.32 -17.54
C VAL A 206 2.38 -16.57 -18.97
N VAL A 207 3.69 -16.76 -19.13
CA VAL A 207 4.30 -17.15 -20.41
C VAL A 207 4.44 -18.68 -20.44
N ASN A 208 4.24 -19.32 -21.59
CA ASN A 208 4.45 -20.78 -21.74
C ASN A 208 3.55 -21.62 -20.80
N GLY A 209 2.31 -21.17 -20.58
CA GLY A 209 1.25 -21.90 -19.89
C GLY A 209 0.40 -22.74 -20.84
N GLY A 210 -0.69 -23.35 -20.33
CA GLY A 210 -1.57 -24.24 -21.08
C GLY A 210 -1.40 -25.72 -20.71
N PRO A 211 -2.26 -26.67 -21.10
CA PRO A 211 -2.20 -28.04 -20.56
C PRO A 211 -0.84 -28.75 -20.79
N ASN A 212 -0.09 -28.31 -21.80
CA ASN A 212 1.24 -28.80 -22.15
C ASN A 212 2.37 -27.79 -21.88
N GLY A 213 2.06 -26.65 -21.26
CA GLY A 213 3.02 -25.60 -20.92
C GLY A 213 3.85 -25.95 -19.69
N ALA A 214 5.07 -25.41 -19.62
CA ALA A 214 5.96 -25.63 -18.48
C ALA A 214 5.62 -24.78 -17.25
N ASN A 215 4.79 -23.74 -17.44
CA ASN A 215 4.46 -22.74 -16.41
C ASN A 215 2.95 -22.70 -16.14
N SER A 216 2.27 -23.84 -16.23
CA SER A 216 0.82 -23.90 -16.19
C SER A 216 0.28 -23.74 -14.79
N ASP A 217 -0.20 -22.54 -14.50
CA ASP A 217 -0.70 -22.18 -13.19
C ASP A 217 -2.20 -21.79 -13.24
N TYR A 218 -2.72 -21.44 -12.09
CA TYR A 218 -4.13 -21.18 -11.82
C TYR A 218 -4.18 -20.04 -10.78
N MET A 219 -4.89 -18.95 -11.04
CA MET A 219 -5.02 -17.86 -10.06
C MET A 219 -6.48 -17.53 -9.83
N GLY A 220 -6.88 -17.49 -8.56
CA GLY A 220 -8.22 -17.14 -8.12
C GLY A 220 -8.28 -15.70 -7.59
N VAL A 221 -9.37 -15.01 -7.91
CA VAL A 221 -9.78 -13.73 -7.34
C VAL A 221 -11.15 -13.91 -6.69
N ASP A 222 -11.31 -13.37 -5.49
CA ASP A 222 -12.54 -13.51 -4.71
C ASP A 222 -12.86 -12.23 -3.92
N TYR A 223 -14.13 -12.05 -3.54
CA TYR A 223 -14.64 -11.00 -2.67
C TYR A 223 -14.11 -9.58 -2.99
N LEU A 224 -14.49 -9.06 -4.16
CA LEU A 224 -14.09 -7.73 -4.64
C LEU A 224 -15.03 -6.65 -4.10
N THR A 225 -14.47 -5.65 -3.43
CA THR A 225 -15.20 -4.51 -2.87
C THR A 225 -14.68 -3.19 -3.41
N VAL A 226 -15.55 -2.21 -3.61
CA VAL A 226 -15.19 -0.78 -3.66
C VAL A 226 -15.93 -0.07 -2.56
N ALA A 227 -15.24 0.79 -1.82
CA ALA A 227 -15.83 1.43 -0.67
C ALA A 227 -15.43 2.91 -0.55
N THR A 228 -16.42 3.75 -0.19
CA THR A 228 -16.27 5.21 -0.18
C THR A 228 -15.61 5.73 1.08
N GLY A 229 -14.81 6.79 0.96
CA GLY A 229 -14.57 7.69 2.10
C GLY A 229 -13.47 7.27 3.06
N GLY A 230 -12.23 7.19 2.57
CA GLY A 230 -11.08 7.37 3.44
C GLY A 230 -10.79 8.82 3.78
N GLY A 231 -11.70 9.49 4.47
CA GLY A 231 -11.23 10.43 5.48
C GLY A 231 -10.24 9.68 6.39
N GLY A 232 -9.25 10.37 6.95
CA GLY A 232 -8.36 9.74 7.93
C GLY A 232 -9.17 9.08 9.05
N PRO A 233 -8.57 8.16 9.82
CA PRO A 233 -9.27 7.31 10.77
C PRO A 233 -10.12 8.10 11.76
N VAL A 234 -11.43 8.15 11.51
CA VAL A 234 -12.41 8.58 12.52
C VAL A 234 -12.76 7.32 13.32
N GLY A 235 -12.06 7.13 14.43
CA GLY A 235 -12.32 6.05 15.38
C GLY A 235 -11.21 5.01 15.50
N CYS A 236 -10.00 5.44 15.85
CA CYS A 236 -8.91 4.55 16.25
C CYS A 236 -8.27 5.03 17.56
N THR A 237 -8.07 4.10 18.50
CA THR A 237 -7.17 4.28 19.64
C THR A 237 -5.78 3.81 19.26
N TYR A 238 -4.76 4.38 19.89
CA TYR A 238 -3.37 4.07 19.56
C TYR A 238 -2.63 3.70 20.81
N ASN A 239 -1.98 2.54 20.75
CA ASN A 239 -1.10 2.05 21.80
C ASN A 239 0.35 2.24 21.35
N PHE A 240 1.18 2.77 22.25
CA PHE A 240 2.60 2.97 22.01
C PHE A 240 3.40 2.02 22.89
N THR A 241 4.18 1.16 22.25
CA THR A 241 5.00 0.15 22.95
C THR A 241 6.46 0.32 22.58
N GLN A 242 7.31 0.59 23.58
CA GLN A 242 8.75 0.59 23.39
C GLN A 242 9.24 -0.85 23.12
N GLN A 243 10.08 -1.01 22.10
CA GLN A 243 10.60 -2.29 21.65
C GLN A 243 12.10 -2.39 21.90
N ILE A 244 12.59 -3.62 22.05
CA ILE A 244 14.02 -3.90 22.24
C ILE A 244 14.66 -4.05 20.86
N SER A 245 15.48 -3.07 20.48
CA SER A 245 16.18 -3.05 19.19
C SER A 245 17.41 -3.96 19.14
N GLY A 246 17.95 -4.37 20.29
CA GLY A 246 19.17 -5.17 20.40
C GLY A 246 20.47 -4.37 20.25
N THR A 247 20.42 -3.03 20.23
CA THR A 247 21.58 -2.15 20.09
C THR A 247 21.38 -0.83 20.85
N PRO A 248 22.43 -0.22 21.42
CA PRO A 248 22.35 1.11 22.01
C PRO A 248 22.53 2.24 20.98
N ASN A 249 22.81 1.93 19.72
CA ASN A 249 23.12 2.94 18.71
C ASN A 249 21.90 3.82 18.41
N GLN A 250 22.14 5.10 18.12
CA GLN A 250 21.07 6.03 17.72
C GLN A 250 20.51 5.63 16.35
N PHE A 251 19.17 5.61 16.25
CA PHE A 251 18.47 5.50 14.98
C PHE A 251 18.13 6.89 14.45
N LEU A 252 18.33 7.10 13.14
CA LEU A 252 18.10 8.36 12.43
C LEU A 252 16.89 8.30 11.51
N THR A 253 16.45 7.09 11.16
CA THR A 253 15.46 6.84 10.12
C THR A 253 14.76 5.50 10.35
N VAL A 254 13.52 5.40 9.90
CA VAL A 254 12.69 4.21 9.98
C VAL A 254 11.82 4.12 8.75
N SER A 255 11.63 2.90 8.25
CA SER A 255 10.75 2.58 7.15
C SER A 255 9.77 1.47 7.57
N THR A 256 8.50 1.83 7.60
CA THR A 256 7.36 0.98 7.92
C THR A 256 6.82 0.41 6.61
N VAL A 257 6.93 -0.91 6.43
CA VAL A 257 6.43 -1.58 5.22
C VAL A 257 5.01 -2.09 5.42
N THR A 258 4.76 -2.71 6.57
CA THR A 258 3.44 -3.16 7.02
C THR A 258 3.35 -3.00 8.54
N ASP A 259 2.22 -3.38 9.14
CA ASP A 259 2.09 -3.53 10.59
C ASP A 259 3.05 -4.58 11.18
N GLN A 260 3.52 -5.52 10.35
CA GLN A 260 4.44 -6.60 10.74
C GLN A 260 5.91 -6.33 10.37
N ILE A 261 6.16 -5.59 9.29
CA ILE A 261 7.49 -5.43 8.71
C ILE A 261 7.94 -3.97 8.86
N GLY A 262 9.08 -3.79 9.53
CA GLY A 262 9.70 -2.49 9.73
C GLY A 262 11.23 -2.58 9.71
N TRP A 263 11.87 -1.50 9.29
CA TRP A 263 13.31 -1.35 9.23
C TRP A 263 13.72 -0.05 9.91
N ALA A 264 14.77 -0.06 10.72
CA ALA A 264 15.33 1.13 11.34
C ALA A 264 16.85 1.17 11.12
N ALA A 265 17.39 2.37 10.90
CA ALA A 265 18.80 2.54 10.63
C ALA A 265 19.38 3.82 11.25
N GLY A 266 20.70 3.86 11.44
CA GLY A 266 21.37 4.99 12.07
C GLY A 266 22.88 4.86 12.23
N VAL A 267 23.40 5.39 13.34
CA VAL A 267 24.83 5.60 13.60
C VAL A 267 25.58 4.26 13.70
N GLY A 268 26.81 4.21 13.19
CA GLY A 268 27.68 3.04 13.31
C GLY A 268 27.19 1.85 12.49
N PRO A 269 27.26 1.96 11.15
CA PRO A 269 26.37 1.35 10.12
C PRO A 269 25.18 0.52 10.64
N THR A 270 24.41 1.05 11.59
CA THR A 270 23.38 0.24 12.26
C THR A 270 22.16 0.12 11.38
N VAL A 271 21.74 -1.11 11.11
CA VAL A 271 20.44 -1.43 10.50
C VAL A 271 19.82 -2.59 11.28
N VAL A 272 18.56 -2.46 11.65
CA VAL A 272 17.75 -3.52 12.26
C VAL A 272 16.45 -3.69 11.50
N ARG A 273 15.90 -4.90 11.52
CA ARG A 273 14.65 -5.26 10.84
C ARG A 273 13.76 -6.11 11.75
N THR A 274 12.46 -5.90 11.64
CA THR A 274 11.43 -6.80 12.16
C THR A 274 10.54 -7.33 11.03
N VAL A 275 10.01 -8.54 11.23
CA VAL A 275 9.02 -9.18 10.34
C VAL A 275 7.82 -9.73 11.12
N ASN A 276 7.69 -9.36 12.40
CA ASN A 276 6.69 -9.86 13.34
C ASN A 276 6.12 -8.74 14.23
N GLY A 277 5.97 -7.54 13.67
CA GLY A 277 5.39 -6.39 14.36
C GLY A 277 6.29 -5.80 15.44
N GLY A 278 7.59 -6.10 15.39
CA GLY A 278 8.58 -5.68 16.37
C GLY A 278 8.52 -6.45 17.68
N VAL A 279 7.89 -7.65 17.69
CA VAL A 279 8.08 -8.63 18.77
C VAL A 279 9.58 -8.95 18.91
N THR A 280 10.28 -9.08 17.78
CA THR A 280 11.75 -9.10 17.75
C THR A 280 12.30 -8.20 16.66
N TRP A 281 13.42 -7.55 16.97
CA TRP A 281 14.27 -6.83 16.02
C TRP A 281 15.58 -7.60 15.86
N SER A 282 15.96 -7.87 14.62
CA SER A 282 17.23 -8.55 14.28
C SER A 282 18.15 -7.59 13.55
N SER A 283 19.46 -7.73 13.76
CA SER A 283 20.43 -6.97 12.97
C SER A 283 20.29 -7.31 11.49
N ALA A 284 20.26 -6.26 10.66
CA ALA A 284 20.22 -6.31 9.21
C ALA A 284 21.33 -5.42 8.60
N THR A 285 22.37 -5.10 9.39
CA THR A 285 23.56 -4.38 8.93
C THR A 285 24.35 -5.21 7.92
N GLY A 286 24.51 -6.51 8.19
CA GLY A 286 25.22 -7.43 7.30
C GLY A 286 26.62 -6.95 6.91
N THR A 287 26.97 -7.13 5.65
CA THR A 287 28.24 -6.65 5.05
C THR A 287 27.96 -5.68 3.90
N GLY A 288 28.89 -4.74 3.66
CA GLY A 288 28.87 -3.84 2.51
C GLY A 288 28.64 -2.37 2.84
N ILE A 289 27.81 -2.05 3.85
CA ILE A 289 27.57 -0.66 4.28
C ILE A 289 28.82 -0.10 4.98
N THR A 290 29.15 1.16 4.70
CA THR A 290 30.17 1.93 5.43
C THR A 290 29.63 3.27 5.89
N GLY A 291 29.98 3.68 7.12
CA GLY A 291 29.51 4.94 7.72
C GLY A 291 28.11 4.88 8.32
N ASP A 292 27.63 6.01 8.83
CA ASP A 292 26.29 6.14 9.39
C ASP A 292 25.22 6.03 8.30
N VAL A 293 24.09 5.40 8.64
CA VAL A 293 22.95 5.27 7.73
C VAL A 293 21.93 6.36 8.02
N TYR A 294 21.77 7.27 7.06
CA TYR A 294 20.93 8.47 7.24
C TYR A 294 19.48 8.27 6.78
N ASN A 295 19.27 7.45 5.74
CA ASN A 295 17.95 7.07 5.27
C ASN A 295 17.86 5.56 5.03
N ILE A 296 16.68 5.02 5.31
CA ILE A 296 16.28 3.66 4.94
C ILE A 296 14.93 3.74 4.25
N TYR A 297 14.79 3.08 3.10
CA TYR A 297 13.52 2.90 2.43
C TYR A 297 13.36 1.43 2.07
N ALA A 298 12.37 0.78 2.66
CA ALA A 298 12.08 -0.63 2.44
C ALA A 298 10.69 -0.80 1.82
N TRP A 299 10.55 -1.81 0.96
CA TRP A 299 9.26 -2.21 0.39
C TRP A 299 8.93 -3.67 0.63
N SER A 300 9.84 -4.41 1.29
CA SER A 300 9.54 -5.75 1.76
C SER A 300 10.37 -6.10 2.98
N ALA A 301 10.15 -7.30 3.51
CA ALA A 301 11.10 -7.87 4.44
C ALA A 301 12.49 -7.92 3.81
N ASN A 302 12.65 -8.33 2.55
CA ASN A 302 13.97 -8.65 2.00
C ASN A 302 14.66 -7.53 1.24
N GLU A 303 13.91 -6.51 0.83
CA GLU A 303 14.41 -5.49 -0.08
C GLU A 303 14.30 -4.10 0.55
N ALA A 304 15.44 -3.41 0.55
CA ALA A 304 15.58 -2.07 1.05
C ALA A 304 16.74 -1.34 0.36
N LEU A 305 16.67 -0.02 0.39
CA LEU A 305 17.73 0.90 0.01
C LEU A 305 18.14 1.70 1.25
N CYS A 306 19.43 1.96 1.40
CA CYS A 306 19.93 2.86 2.43
C CYS A 306 20.98 3.83 1.92
N THR A 307 21.16 4.95 2.61
CA THR A 307 22.09 6.01 2.22
C THR A 307 23.15 6.22 3.29
N THR A 308 24.40 6.47 2.88
CA THR A 308 25.49 6.84 3.80
C THR A 308 26.35 7.94 3.20
N SER A 309 27.01 8.73 4.06
CA SER A 309 27.84 9.87 3.64
C SER A 309 29.17 9.98 4.41
N PRO A 310 30.01 8.91 4.52
CA PRO A 310 31.26 8.98 5.30
C PRO A 310 32.36 9.87 4.67
N SER A 311 32.31 10.08 3.36
CA SER A 311 33.24 10.95 2.58
C SER A 311 32.75 11.19 1.15
N ALA A 312 32.05 10.19 0.62
CA ALA A 312 31.22 10.25 -0.59
C ALA A 312 29.77 9.97 -0.21
N THR A 313 28.85 10.50 -1.01
CA THR A 313 27.43 10.21 -0.94
C THR A 313 27.15 8.86 -1.58
N ASN A 314 26.57 7.91 -0.85
CA ASN A 314 26.37 6.54 -1.30
C ASN A 314 24.90 6.10 -1.19
N ILE A 315 24.47 5.22 -2.10
CA ILE A 315 23.24 4.43 -1.97
C ILE A 315 23.61 2.95 -2.03
N TYR A 316 23.12 2.17 -1.08
CA TYR A 316 23.24 0.72 -1.04
C TYR A 316 21.88 0.06 -1.21
N LYS A 317 21.87 -1.11 -1.84
CA LYS A 317 20.68 -1.96 -1.99
C LYS A 317 20.90 -3.32 -1.34
N THR A 318 19.87 -3.85 -0.68
CA THR A 318 19.79 -5.25 -0.29
C THR A 318 18.58 -5.92 -0.93
N THR A 319 18.69 -7.22 -1.19
CA THR A 319 17.60 -8.08 -1.68
C THR A 319 17.43 -9.36 -0.83
N ASN A 320 18.18 -9.47 0.27
CA ASN A 320 18.25 -10.62 1.14
C ASN A 320 18.12 -10.26 2.62
N GLY A 321 17.33 -9.21 2.92
CA GLY A 321 17.01 -8.84 4.28
C GLY A 321 18.16 -8.20 5.06
N GLY A 322 19.11 -7.58 4.33
CA GLY A 322 20.25 -6.89 4.94
C GLY A 322 21.39 -7.83 5.33
N THR A 323 21.42 -9.06 4.81
CA THR A 323 22.59 -9.95 4.97
C THR A 323 23.79 -9.39 4.21
N THR A 324 23.55 -8.87 3.00
CA THR A 324 24.54 -8.17 2.19
C THR A 324 23.93 -6.92 1.57
N TRP A 325 24.76 -5.88 1.43
CA TRP A 325 24.43 -4.60 0.83
C TRP A 325 25.38 -4.30 -0.32
N THR A 326 24.83 -3.98 -1.48
CA THR A 326 25.59 -3.65 -2.68
C THR A 326 25.57 -2.15 -2.89
N LEU A 327 26.74 -1.53 -3.09
CA LEU A 327 26.84 -0.12 -3.49
C LEU A 327 26.30 0.04 -4.91
N VAL A 328 25.22 0.79 -5.07
CA VAL A 328 24.51 0.99 -6.35
C VAL A 328 24.62 2.43 -6.86
N TYR A 329 25.10 3.34 -6.02
CA TYR A 329 25.40 4.73 -6.38
C TYR A 329 26.51 5.28 -5.49
N THR A 330 27.40 6.07 -6.07
CA THR A 330 28.36 6.88 -5.30
C THR A 330 28.66 8.19 -6.02
N GLN A 331 28.86 9.26 -5.25
CA GLN A 331 29.25 10.58 -5.74
C GLN A 331 30.18 11.27 -4.74
N ALA A 332 31.21 11.94 -5.26
CA ALA A 332 32.08 12.77 -4.43
C ALA A 332 31.33 14.02 -3.92
N GLY A 333 31.38 14.23 -2.60
CA GLY A 333 30.67 15.32 -1.93
C GLY A 333 29.15 15.15 -1.88
N GLY A 334 28.48 16.17 -1.35
CA GLY A 334 27.04 16.14 -1.10
C GLY A 334 26.67 15.23 0.07
N PHE A 335 25.36 15.03 0.23
CA PHE A 335 24.76 14.19 1.25
C PHE A 335 23.37 13.78 0.76
N ILE A 336 23.01 12.49 0.66
CA ILE A 336 21.60 12.14 0.36
C ILE A 336 20.79 12.33 1.64
N ASP A 337 19.78 13.20 1.54
CA ASP A 337 18.88 13.58 2.61
C ASP A 337 17.65 12.68 2.68
N ALA A 338 17.21 12.12 1.56
CA ALA A 338 16.06 11.22 1.53
C ALA A 338 16.01 10.37 0.27
N ILE A 339 15.34 9.23 0.34
CA ILE A 339 15.17 8.28 -0.75
C ILE A 339 13.78 7.66 -0.72
N GLN A 340 13.13 7.52 -1.87
CA GLN A 340 11.80 6.92 -1.99
C GLN A 340 11.64 6.21 -3.35
N MET A 341 11.12 4.99 -3.32
CA MET A 341 10.62 4.31 -4.52
C MET A 341 9.14 4.66 -4.75
N ILE A 342 8.74 4.83 -6.01
CA ILE A 342 7.33 5.07 -6.38
C ILE A 342 6.65 3.84 -6.96
N ASN A 343 7.45 2.86 -7.41
CA ASN A 343 7.01 1.54 -7.81
C ASN A 343 8.23 0.59 -7.77
N THR A 344 8.07 -0.65 -8.23
CA THR A 344 9.13 -1.66 -8.19
C THR A 344 10.34 -1.35 -9.08
N SER A 345 10.24 -0.38 -10.00
CA SER A 345 11.28 -0.02 -10.96
C SER A 345 11.81 1.40 -10.78
N THR A 346 10.95 2.36 -10.44
CA THR A 346 11.30 3.78 -10.41
C THR A 346 11.38 4.31 -8.99
N GLY A 347 12.40 5.11 -8.72
CA GLY A 347 12.58 5.81 -7.45
C GLY A 347 13.53 6.99 -7.57
N TYR A 348 13.56 7.81 -6.53
CA TYR A 348 14.33 9.04 -6.47
C TYR A 348 15.02 9.17 -5.12
N ALA A 349 16.21 9.75 -5.12
CA ALA A 349 16.86 10.24 -3.92
C ALA A 349 17.25 11.70 -4.11
N VAL A 350 17.07 12.49 -3.05
CA VAL A 350 17.39 13.93 -3.03
C VAL A 350 18.48 14.16 -1.99
N GLY A 351 19.42 15.02 -2.32
CA GLY A 351 20.55 15.34 -1.47
C GLY A 351 21.08 16.75 -1.67
N ASP A 352 22.00 17.11 -0.78
CA ASP A 352 22.68 18.39 -0.75
C ASP A 352 23.30 18.77 -2.10
N PRO A 353 23.35 20.08 -2.42
CA PRO A 353 23.90 20.53 -3.68
C PRO A 353 25.37 20.16 -3.90
N VAL A 354 25.67 19.68 -5.12
CA VAL A 354 27.04 19.44 -5.59
C VAL A 354 27.24 20.16 -6.93
N GLY A 355 28.22 21.04 -6.97
CA GLY A 355 28.49 21.89 -8.14
C GLY A 355 27.43 22.98 -8.35
N GLY A 356 26.84 23.50 -7.27
CA GLY A 356 25.83 24.56 -7.31
C GLY A 356 24.44 24.10 -7.78
N LYS A 357 24.18 22.79 -7.81
CA LYS A 357 22.87 22.20 -8.13
C LYS A 357 22.52 21.14 -7.11
N TRP A 358 21.25 21.08 -6.70
CA TRP A 358 20.71 20.00 -5.88
C TRP A 358 21.10 18.64 -6.46
N THR A 359 21.43 17.68 -5.60
CA THR A 359 21.68 16.31 -6.03
C THR A 359 20.35 15.58 -6.09
N ILE A 360 19.85 15.28 -7.29
CA ILE A 360 18.62 14.50 -7.45
C ILE A 360 18.93 13.34 -8.37
N VAL A 361 18.89 12.13 -7.84
CA VAL A 361 19.21 10.91 -8.57
C VAL A 361 17.97 10.06 -8.76
N GLN A 362 17.88 9.40 -9.91
CA GLN A 362 16.78 8.55 -10.30
C GLN A 362 17.28 7.14 -10.59
N THR A 363 16.49 6.16 -10.20
CA THR A 363 16.56 4.80 -10.73
C THR A 363 15.34 4.49 -11.59
N THR A 364 15.52 3.64 -12.60
CA THR A 364 14.44 3.10 -13.44
C THR A 364 14.44 1.57 -13.50
N ASN A 365 15.28 0.91 -12.69
CA ASN A 365 15.45 -0.54 -12.65
C ASN A 365 15.45 -1.10 -11.21
N GLY A 366 14.62 -0.53 -10.34
CA GLY A 366 14.40 -1.02 -8.99
C GLY A 366 15.55 -0.71 -8.04
N GLY A 367 16.36 0.30 -8.34
CA GLY A 367 17.49 0.72 -7.51
C GLY A 367 18.80 -0.02 -7.78
N ASP A 368 18.91 -0.78 -8.88
CA ASP A 368 20.16 -1.47 -9.25
C ASP A 368 21.22 -0.49 -9.77
N ASN A 369 20.79 0.62 -10.37
CA ASN A 369 21.65 1.77 -10.63
C ASN A 369 20.87 3.09 -10.50
N TRP A 370 21.62 4.17 -10.34
CA TRP A 370 21.12 5.52 -10.17
C TRP A 370 21.93 6.51 -10.98
N ALA A 371 21.28 7.54 -11.49
CA ALA A 371 21.92 8.64 -12.20
C ALA A 371 21.28 9.98 -11.82
N ARG A 372 22.07 11.06 -11.81
CA ARG A 372 21.55 12.42 -11.62
C ARG A 372 20.58 12.78 -12.74
N ILE A 373 19.48 13.44 -12.40
CA ILE A 373 18.54 13.96 -13.41
C ILE A 373 19.12 15.21 -14.08
N ALA A 374 18.73 15.47 -15.33
CA ALA A 374 19.27 16.61 -16.09
C ALA A 374 18.77 17.98 -15.59
N THR A 375 17.62 17.99 -14.91
CA THR A 375 16.80 19.15 -14.58
C THR A 375 16.88 19.56 -13.12
N GLU A 376 17.99 19.24 -12.45
CA GLU A 376 18.22 19.60 -11.05
C GLU A 376 18.11 21.12 -10.84
N PRO A 377 17.34 21.56 -9.82
CA PRO A 377 17.26 22.98 -9.49
C PRO A 377 18.62 23.50 -9.05
N ALA A 378 18.90 24.77 -9.36
CA ALA A 378 20.10 25.44 -8.88
C ALA A 378 20.03 25.64 -7.36
N GLN A 379 21.18 25.52 -6.70
CA GLN A 379 21.32 25.94 -5.31
C GLN A 379 21.14 27.45 -5.22
N VAL A 380 20.38 27.91 -4.23
CA VAL A 380 20.26 29.33 -3.91
C VAL A 380 21.05 29.57 -2.62
N GLY A 381 22.08 30.43 -2.68
CA GLY A 381 22.94 30.73 -1.54
C GLY A 381 23.61 29.47 -0.96
N THR A 382 23.43 29.24 0.34
CA THR A 382 23.96 28.08 1.07
C THR A 382 22.86 27.09 1.46
N GLU A 383 21.82 26.97 0.62
CA GLU A 383 20.74 26.02 0.85
C GLU A 383 21.23 24.58 0.90
N ALA A 384 20.67 23.83 1.85
CA ALA A 384 20.96 22.42 2.13
C ALA A 384 19.65 21.68 2.48
N GLY A 385 19.64 20.37 2.27
CA GLY A 385 18.51 19.49 2.55
C GLY A 385 18.44 19.10 4.03
N TRP A 386 17.54 18.17 4.34
CA TRP A 386 17.41 17.61 5.68
C TRP A 386 16.91 16.17 5.64
N ASN A 387 17.40 15.36 6.58
CA ASN A 387 17.08 13.93 6.66
C ASN A 387 15.57 13.67 6.65
N ASN A 388 15.16 12.77 5.75
CA ASN A 388 13.79 12.27 5.58
C ASN A 388 12.78 13.32 5.06
N ALA A 389 13.24 14.49 4.59
CA ALA A 389 12.36 15.57 4.11
C ALA A 389 11.99 15.44 2.61
N LEU A 390 11.48 14.28 2.18
CA LEU A 390 11.02 14.01 0.81
C LEU A 390 9.69 13.29 0.83
N GLN A 391 8.79 13.69 -0.06
CA GLN A 391 7.58 12.93 -0.34
C GLN A 391 7.29 12.91 -1.84
N ILE A 392 6.90 11.75 -2.36
CA ILE A 392 6.52 11.55 -3.75
C ILE A 392 5.16 10.86 -3.82
N ILE A 393 4.18 11.49 -4.49
CA ILE A 393 2.83 10.93 -4.72
C ILE A 393 2.43 11.14 -6.17
N GLY A 394 2.22 10.02 -6.88
CA GLY A 394 1.97 10.05 -8.31
C GLY A 394 3.14 10.74 -9.02
N ASN A 395 2.85 11.82 -9.75
CA ASN A 395 3.87 12.60 -10.44
C ASN A 395 4.45 13.75 -9.62
N ASN A 396 3.96 13.95 -8.40
CA ASN A 396 4.36 15.10 -7.58
C ASN A 396 5.49 14.72 -6.64
N MET A 397 6.48 15.60 -6.54
CA MET A 397 7.62 15.47 -5.63
C MET A 397 7.72 16.74 -4.79
N TRP A 398 7.97 16.58 -3.49
CA TRP A 398 8.27 17.68 -2.58
C TRP A 398 9.50 17.37 -1.75
N PHE A 399 10.40 18.33 -1.62
CA PHE A 399 11.48 18.20 -0.65
C PHE A 399 11.75 19.51 0.10
N GLY A 400 12.06 19.35 1.37
CA GLY A 400 12.32 20.45 2.30
C GLY A 400 13.77 20.89 2.33
N THR A 401 14.02 22.08 2.86
CA THR A 401 15.36 22.66 2.95
C THR A 401 15.55 23.43 4.26
N ASN A 402 16.79 23.88 4.51
CA ASN A 402 17.10 24.84 5.57
C ASN A 402 16.65 26.30 5.31
N ALA A 403 15.78 26.53 4.32
CA ALA A 403 15.23 27.84 3.98
C ALA A 403 13.70 27.88 4.07
N THR A 404 13.13 29.07 3.88
CA THR A 404 11.68 29.37 3.99
C THR A 404 10.87 28.89 2.77
N LYS A 405 11.14 27.68 2.27
CA LYS A 405 10.45 27.10 1.12
C LYS A 405 10.50 25.57 1.11
N VAL A 406 9.62 25.00 0.30
CA VAL A 406 9.65 23.59 -0.15
C VAL A 406 9.76 23.58 -1.67
N TYR A 407 10.70 22.82 -2.22
CA TYR A 407 10.77 22.57 -3.66
C TYR A 407 9.67 21.61 -4.08
N LYS A 408 9.12 21.84 -5.27
CA LYS A 408 8.02 21.05 -5.82
C LYS A 408 8.23 20.77 -7.31
N SER A 409 7.95 19.54 -7.71
CA SER A 409 7.71 19.15 -9.10
C SER A 409 6.34 18.47 -9.21
N THR A 410 5.67 18.60 -10.36
CA THR A 410 4.42 17.89 -10.70
C THR A 410 4.59 16.91 -11.86
N ASP A 411 5.83 16.71 -12.30
CA ASP A 411 6.21 15.97 -13.49
C ASP A 411 7.47 15.10 -13.24
N LEU A 412 7.59 14.59 -12.01
CA LEU A 412 8.67 13.69 -11.59
C LEU A 412 10.09 14.25 -11.82
N GLY A 413 10.25 15.54 -11.53
CA GLY A 413 11.53 16.24 -11.51
C GLY A 413 11.95 16.86 -12.84
N LEU A 414 11.10 16.84 -13.87
CA LEU A 414 11.40 17.50 -15.16
C LEU A 414 11.36 19.03 -15.02
N THR A 415 10.44 19.56 -14.23
CA THR A 415 10.37 20.97 -13.87
C THR A 415 10.24 21.17 -12.37
N TRP A 416 10.80 22.28 -11.87
CA TRP A 416 10.82 22.63 -10.46
C TRP A 416 10.29 24.02 -10.22
N THR A 417 9.47 24.12 -9.18
CA THR A 417 9.03 25.37 -8.55
C THR A 417 9.30 25.28 -7.05
N SER A 418 9.05 26.36 -6.32
CA SER A 418 9.11 26.31 -4.86
C SER A 418 7.94 27.07 -4.24
N GLY A 419 7.29 26.46 -3.26
CA GLY A 419 6.26 27.12 -2.44
C GLY A 419 6.90 27.77 -1.22
N ALA A 420 6.58 29.04 -0.96
CA ALA A 420 7.04 29.74 0.24
C ALA A 420 6.36 29.17 1.50
N THR A 421 7.16 28.83 2.51
CA THR A 421 6.67 28.34 3.81
C THR A 421 6.60 29.48 4.82
N THR A 422 5.79 30.49 4.51
CA THR A 422 5.64 31.68 5.34
C THR A 422 5.26 31.31 6.77
N GLY A 423 6.06 31.77 7.74
CA GLY A 423 5.87 31.47 9.17
C GLY A 423 6.84 30.46 9.75
N THR A 424 7.63 29.76 8.92
CA THR A 424 8.78 28.96 9.38
C THR A 424 10.05 29.37 8.63
N VAL A 425 11.21 29.19 9.27
CA VAL A 425 12.52 29.54 8.71
C VAL A 425 13.16 28.38 7.94
N ASN A 426 12.64 27.16 8.10
CA ASN A 426 13.15 25.94 7.49
C ASN A 426 12.01 24.90 7.31
N SER A 427 12.25 23.90 6.48
CA SER A 427 11.33 22.79 6.20
C SER A 427 12.06 21.46 6.40
N TYR A 428 12.40 21.16 7.65
CA TYR A 428 13.14 19.94 8.04
C TYR A 428 12.31 18.65 7.98
N ALA A 429 10.99 18.76 7.96
CA ALA A 429 10.09 17.64 7.71
C ALA A 429 9.08 18.05 6.64
N VAL A 430 8.82 17.16 5.70
CA VAL A 430 7.82 17.36 4.64
C VAL A 430 7.07 16.05 4.47
N HIS A 431 5.75 16.10 4.62
CA HIS A 431 4.89 14.95 4.36
C HIS A 431 3.60 15.39 3.68
N TYR A 432 3.16 14.61 2.71
CA TYR A 432 1.89 14.80 2.02
C TYR A 432 1.05 13.54 2.18
N ASN A 433 -0.19 13.71 2.64
CA ASN A 433 -1.17 12.62 2.72
C ASN A 433 -1.83 12.38 1.35
N THR A 434 -1.86 13.42 0.50
CA THR A 434 -2.45 13.37 -0.84
C THR A 434 -1.66 14.30 -1.77
N ALA A 435 -1.93 14.25 -3.07
CA ALA A 435 -1.29 15.16 -4.03
C ALA A 435 -1.56 16.66 -3.77
N SER A 436 -2.58 16.99 -2.97
CA SER A 436 -2.97 18.37 -2.67
C SER A 436 -2.74 18.78 -1.21
N VAL A 437 -2.80 17.84 -0.26
CA VAL A 437 -2.74 18.14 1.18
C VAL A 437 -1.47 17.60 1.81
N GLY A 438 -0.67 18.50 2.37
CA GLY A 438 0.60 18.16 3.03
C GLY A 438 1.05 19.20 4.04
N LEU A 439 1.88 18.77 4.98
CA LEU A 439 2.52 19.61 5.98
C LEU A 439 4.01 19.75 5.69
N ALA A 440 4.53 20.92 6.00
CA ALA A 440 5.96 21.15 6.16
C ALA A 440 6.23 21.68 7.56
N GLY A 441 7.30 21.21 8.18
CA GLY A 441 7.66 21.50 9.56
C GLY A 441 9.11 21.93 9.68
N GLY A 442 9.33 22.84 10.61
CA GLY A 442 10.64 23.38 10.95
C GLY A 442 10.57 24.06 12.30
N THR A 443 10.92 25.34 12.38
CA THR A 443 10.64 26.16 13.58
C THR A 443 9.14 26.34 13.85
N ALA A 444 8.31 26.15 12.83
CA ALA A 444 6.85 26.14 12.92
C ALA A 444 6.26 25.12 11.92
N MET A 445 4.97 24.80 12.09
CA MET A 445 4.19 23.94 11.22
C MET A 445 3.41 24.77 10.21
N VAL A 446 3.47 24.38 8.94
CA VAL A 446 2.68 24.98 7.86
C VAL A 446 1.95 23.91 7.07
N LEU A 447 0.75 24.23 6.57
CA LEU A 447 -0.12 23.35 5.79
C LEU A 447 -0.24 23.87 4.36
N SER A 448 -0.20 22.95 3.41
CA SER A 448 -0.66 23.17 2.04
C SER A 448 -1.93 22.36 1.77
N THR A 449 -2.87 22.98 1.07
CA THR A 449 -4.10 22.35 0.54
C THR A 449 -4.16 22.41 -0.99
N ASN A 450 -3.10 22.90 -1.64
CA ASN A 450 -2.97 23.08 -3.08
C ASN A 450 -1.68 22.47 -3.64
N GLY A 451 -1.23 21.39 -2.99
CA GLY A 451 -0.11 20.57 -3.41
C GLY A 451 1.22 21.30 -3.32
N GLY A 452 1.42 22.18 -2.35
CA GLY A 452 2.69 22.91 -2.14
C GLY A 452 2.88 24.13 -3.02
N THR A 453 1.82 24.64 -3.66
CA THR A 453 1.89 25.92 -4.39
C THR A 453 2.00 27.09 -3.41
N SER A 454 1.30 26.99 -2.28
CA SER A 454 1.43 27.89 -1.14
C SER A 454 1.24 27.13 0.17
N TYR A 455 1.73 27.74 1.25
CA TYR A 455 1.60 27.22 2.61
C TYR A 455 1.06 28.29 3.55
N SER A 456 0.27 27.86 4.52
CA SER A 456 -0.25 28.70 5.60
C SER A 456 0.13 28.14 6.96
N ALA A 457 0.50 29.00 7.91
CA ALA A 457 0.78 28.58 9.28
C ALA A 457 -0.43 27.88 9.90
N VAL A 458 -0.16 26.82 10.66
CA VAL A 458 -1.14 26.09 11.47
C VAL A 458 -0.65 25.99 12.91
N THR A 459 -1.49 25.47 13.80
CA THR A 459 -1.13 25.26 15.20
C THR A 459 0.10 24.36 15.30
N ASN A 460 1.08 24.78 16.08
CA ASN A 460 2.27 24.00 16.33
C ASN A 460 2.00 22.85 17.30
N PRO A 461 2.55 21.64 17.07
CA PRO A 461 2.67 20.63 18.11
C PRO A 461 3.70 21.10 19.16
N GLY A 462 3.34 21.07 20.45
CA GLY A 462 4.25 21.46 21.54
C GLY A 462 4.70 22.94 21.51
N THR A 463 5.72 23.29 22.30
CA THR A 463 6.17 24.69 22.48
C THR A 463 7.63 24.96 22.12
N THR A 464 8.52 23.96 22.11
CA THR A 464 9.97 24.16 21.94
C THR A 464 10.57 23.26 20.87
N GLY A 465 11.62 23.75 20.21
CA GLY A 465 12.42 23.00 19.23
C GLY A 465 11.83 22.93 17.81
N ASN A 466 12.52 22.23 16.91
CA ASN A 466 12.12 22.06 15.50
C ASN A 466 11.26 20.82 15.32
N ILE A 467 10.30 20.89 14.40
CA ILE A 467 9.55 19.73 13.90
C ILE A 467 10.47 18.96 12.96
N ASN A 468 10.82 17.73 13.35
CA ASN A 468 11.81 16.90 12.65
C ASN A 468 11.24 15.55 12.17
N GLY A 469 9.95 15.31 12.38
CA GLY A 469 9.23 14.18 11.81
C GLY A 469 7.77 14.53 11.65
N ILE A 470 7.21 14.24 10.47
CA ILE A 470 5.79 14.38 10.18
C ILE A 470 5.38 13.14 9.40
N ASP A 471 4.26 12.56 9.79
CA ASP A 471 3.58 11.56 8.99
C ASP A 471 2.06 11.67 9.20
N GLY A 472 1.26 10.97 8.41
CA GLY A 472 -0.18 11.04 8.48
C GLY A 472 -0.90 10.21 7.45
N ALA A 473 -2.21 10.07 7.67
CA ALA A 473 -3.14 9.48 6.73
C ALA A 473 -4.48 10.20 6.79
N GLY A 474 -4.95 10.69 5.64
CA GLY A 474 -6.18 11.47 5.54
C GLY A 474 -6.12 12.74 6.40
N SER A 475 -6.97 12.84 7.43
CA SER A 475 -7.02 13.96 8.38
C SER A 475 -6.25 13.72 9.68
N ASP A 476 -5.72 12.52 9.89
CA ASP A 476 -4.91 12.16 11.06
C ASP A 476 -3.44 12.45 10.75
N TRP A 477 -2.77 13.15 11.66
CA TRP A 477 -1.38 13.56 11.52
C TRP A 477 -0.62 13.25 12.79
N TRP A 478 0.65 12.92 12.61
CA TRP A 478 1.61 12.63 13.65
C TRP A 478 2.82 13.54 13.45
N ALA A 479 3.34 14.07 14.55
CA ALA A 479 4.51 14.93 14.49
C ALA A 479 5.45 14.67 15.66
N ILE A 480 6.73 14.77 15.38
CA ILE A 480 7.80 14.83 16.39
C ILE A 480 8.37 16.23 16.35
N ARG A 481 8.55 16.80 17.55
CA ARG A 481 9.21 18.10 17.71
C ARG A 481 10.34 18.01 18.73
N SER A 482 11.57 17.90 18.23
CA SER A 482 12.85 18.02 18.95
C SER A 482 12.74 17.69 20.44
N GLY A 483 12.48 16.42 20.72
CA GLY A 483 12.19 15.97 22.07
C GLY A 483 11.71 14.53 22.09
N ASN A 484 11.18 14.14 23.24
CA ASN A 484 10.73 12.79 23.55
C ASN A 484 9.23 12.59 23.30
N THR A 485 8.54 13.53 22.65
CA THR A 485 7.09 13.50 22.50
C THR A 485 6.67 13.28 21.04
N ILE A 486 5.71 12.38 20.84
CA ILE A 486 4.94 12.21 19.61
C ILE A 486 3.59 12.90 19.82
N TYR A 487 3.26 13.82 18.92
CA TYR A 487 1.99 14.55 18.90
C TYR A 487 1.06 13.96 17.86
N ARG A 488 -0.25 14.08 18.10
CA ARG A 488 -1.30 13.66 17.15
C ARG A 488 -2.29 14.78 16.90
N SER A 489 -2.73 14.94 15.66
CA SER A 489 -3.87 15.75 15.28
C SER A 489 -4.89 14.90 14.53
N THR A 490 -6.13 14.86 15.00
CA THR A 490 -7.23 14.12 14.35
C THR A 490 -8.07 14.97 13.40
N ASN A 491 -7.77 16.26 13.30
CA ASN A 491 -8.60 17.27 12.66
C ASN A 491 -7.82 18.10 11.62
N GLY A 492 -6.93 17.45 10.88
CA GLY A 492 -6.21 18.10 9.78
C GLY A 492 -5.19 19.13 10.24
N ALA A 493 -4.44 18.82 11.32
CA ALA A 493 -3.43 19.70 11.93
C ALA A 493 -3.99 20.99 12.56
N ALA A 494 -5.31 21.09 12.77
CA ALA A 494 -5.90 22.25 13.44
C ALA A 494 -5.54 22.29 14.92
N ASN A 495 -5.55 21.14 15.61
CA ASN A 495 -5.16 21.00 17.02
C ASN A 495 -4.26 19.77 17.22
N TRP A 496 -3.39 19.82 18.23
CA TRP A 496 -2.47 18.73 18.57
C TRP A 496 -2.62 18.31 20.03
N THR A 497 -2.53 17.00 20.28
CA THR A 497 -2.46 16.42 21.62
C THR A 497 -1.20 15.56 21.76
N ASN A 498 -0.72 15.39 22.99
CA ASN A 498 0.37 14.46 23.27
C ASN A 498 -0.16 13.03 23.12
N ALA A 499 0.37 12.28 22.17
CA ALA A 499 -0.01 10.88 21.97
C ALA A 499 0.91 9.93 22.73
N HIS A 500 2.19 10.25 22.79
CA HIS A 500 3.19 9.46 23.52
C HIS A 500 4.35 10.33 23.97
N VAL A 501 4.92 10.01 25.13
CA VAL A 501 6.15 10.60 25.64
C VAL A 501 7.10 9.46 26.00
N ALA A 502 8.19 9.31 25.25
CA ALA A 502 9.29 8.44 25.62
C ALA A 502 10.02 9.01 26.84
N GLY A 503 10.75 8.18 27.59
CA GLY A 503 11.49 8.61 28.79
C GLY A 503 12.44 9.80 28.55
N THR A 504 13.74 9.53 28.38
CA THR A 504 14.74 10.59 28.11
C THR A 504 15.18 10.63 26.65
N SER A 505 14.68 9.73 25.80
CA SER A 505 15.12 9.62 24.41
C SER A 505 14.46 10.65 23.51
N VAL A 506 15.27 11.28 22.67
CA VAL A 506 14.82 12.20 21.62
C VAL A 506 14.49 11.41 20.36
N PHE A 507 13.28 11.57 19.84
CA PHE A 507 12.86 10.95 18.59
C PHE A 507 13.46 11.69 17.39
N GLN A 508 13.90 10.91 16.40
CA GLN A 508 14.54 11.39 15.17
C GLN A 508 13.62 11.26 13.96
N HIS A 509 12.83 10.19 13.89
CA HIS A 509 11.96 9.91 12.75
C HIS A 509 10.71 9.12 13.18
N ILE A 510 9.62 9.30 12.43
CA ILE A 510 8.40 8.49 12.51
C ILE A 510 7.99 8.14 11.09
N ASP A 511 7.61 6.90 10.88
CA ASP A 511 7.04 6.43 9.62
C ASP A 511 5.86 5.50 9.91
N ILE A 512 4.77 5.65 9.17
CA ILE A 512 3.50 4.97 9.40
C ILE A 512 2.93 4.45 8.07
N VAL A 513 2.17 3.39 8.18
CA VAL A 513 1.32 2.88 7.10
C VAL A 513 -0.12 2.84 7.58
N THR A 514 -1.05 2.95 6.64
CA THR A 514 -2.45 2.61 6.93
C THR A 514 -2.59 1.10 6.92
N ALA A 515 -2.95 0.54 8.08
CA ALA A 515 -2.89 -0.88 8.34
C ALA A 515 -4.22 -1.61 8.13
N ALA A 516 -4.25 -2.81 8.72
CA ALA A 516 -5.31 -3.80 8.78
C ALA A 516 -6.74 -3.26 8.74
N ASP A 517 -6.88 -2.32 9.61
CA ASP A 517 -8.06 -1.88 10.25
C ASP A 517 -8.18 -0.37 10.09
N ASN A 518 -7.33 0.20 9.21
CA ASN A 518 -7.18 1.62 8.84
C ASN A 518 -6.83 2.53 9.97
N CYS A 519 -6.45 1.93 11.08
CA CYS A 519 -5.65 2.66 11.99
C CYS A 519 -4.24 2.74 11.41
N SER A 520 -3.53 3.79 11.80
CA SER A 520 -2.13 3.89 11.42
C SER A 520 -1.32 2.91 12.27
N ASP A 521 -0.47 2.13 11.63
CA ASP A 521 0.58 1.37 12.30
C ASP A 521 1.91 1.94 11.87
N GLY A 522 2.87 1.96 12.77
CA GLY A 522 4.19 2.41 12.39
C GLY A 522 5.17 2.33 13.52
N TRP A 523 6.32 2.94 13.29
CA TRP A 523 7.38 3.04 14.28
C TRP A 523 7.93 4.46 14.33
N ALA A 524 8.26 4.87 15.54
CA ALA A 524 9.10 6.04 15.79
C ALA A 524 10.43 5.58 16.37
N VAL A 525 11.51 6.23 15.96
CA VAL A 525 12.87 5.84 16.36
C VAL A 525 13.64 7.03 16.90
N GLY A 526 14.62 6.76 17.76
CA GLY A 526 15.35 7.81 18.45
C GLY A 526 16.73 7.41 18.96
N ASN A 527 17.23 8.23 19.89
CA ASN A 527 18.53 8.02 20.53
C ASN A 527 18.55 6.74 21.38
N ALA A 528 19.76 6.25 21.67
CA ALA A 528 20.01 5.13 22.57
C ALA A 528 19.23 3.85 22.20
N GLY A 529 19.13 3.54 20.89
CA GLY A 529 18.46 2.34 20.40
C GLY A 529 16.94 2.34 20.54
N VAL A 530 16.31 3.49 20.83
CA VAL A 530 14.87 3.55 21.05
C VAL A 530 14.11 3.31 19.75
N ILE A 531 13.19 2.34 19.81
CA ILE A 531 12.16 2.07 18.83
C ILE A 531 10.83 2.00 19.59
N VAL A 532 9.82 2.73 19.13
CA VAL A 532 8.46 2.69 19.68
C VAL A 532 7.51 2.29 18.56
N LYS A 533 6.82 1.16 18.74
CA LYS A 533 5.71 0.76 17.88
C LYS A 533 4.49 1.60 18.22
N MET A 534 3.94 2.25 17.21
CA MET A 534 2.59 2.80 17.24
C MET A 534 1.64 1.75 16.68
N SER A 535 0.66 1.32 17.46
CA SER A 535 -0.36 0.35 17.03
C SER A 535 -1.75 0.91 17.13
N GLY A 536 -2.32 1.16 15.97
CA GLY A 536 -3.70 1.57 15.80
C GLY A 536 -4.67 0.42 16.07
N ASN A 537 -5.78 0.72 16.73
CA ASN A 537 -6.86 -0.23 16.97
C ASN A 537 -8.20 0.51 16.79
N PRO A 538 -9.16 -0.01 16.02
CA PRO A 538 -10.44 0.65 15.84
C PRO A 538 -11.12 0.89 17.19
N THR A 539 -11.55 2.13 17.44
CA THR A 539 -12.38 2.45 18.60
C THR A 539 -13.68 1.69 18.45
N GLY A 540 -13.98 0.89 19.46
CA GLY A 540 -15.17 0.06 19.45
C GLY A 540 -14.88 -1.42 19.21
N ILE A 541 -13.64 -1.92 19.19
CA ILE A 541 -13.38 -3.35 19.42
C ILE A 541 -12.21 -3.51 20.41
N SER A 542 -12.41 -4.15 21.55
CA SER A 542 -11.35 -4.46 22.52
C SER A 542 -11.18 -5.97 22.73
N THR A 543 -9.94 -6.44 22.67
CA THR A 543 -9.60 -7.81 23.06
C THR A 543 -9.58 -7.89 24.58
N VAL A 544 -10.44 -8.74 25.17
CA VAL A 544 -10.58 -8.88 26.63
C VAL A 544 -9.60 -9.89 27.21
N SER A 545 -9.24 -10.90 26.41
CA SER A 545 -8.31 -11.94 26.78
C SER A 545 -7.77 -12.63 25.52
N SER A 546 -6.50 -13.02 25.56
CA SER A 546 -5.84 -13.88 24.58
C SER A 546 -5.93 -15.37 24.93
N GLU A 547 -6.54 -15.74 26.06
CA GLU A 547 -6.85 -17.14 26.36
C GLU A 547 -7.85 -17.66 25.33
N VAL A 548 -7.50 -18.78 24.70
CA VAL A 548 -8.32 -19.41 23.65
C VAL A 548 -9.61 -19.92 24.28
N PRO A 549 -10.77 -19.34 23.98
CA PRO A 549 -12.05 -19.79 24.51
C PRO A 549 -12.35 -21.22 24.04
N SER A 550 -13.04 -22.01 24.85
CA SER A 550 -13.41 -23.39 24.48
C SER A 550 -14.55 -23.47 23.45
N SER A 551 -15.30 -22.39 23.25
CA SER A 551 -16.48 -22.36 22.38
C SER A 551 -16.74 -20.97 21.80
N PHE A 552 -17.49 -20.92 20.69
CA PHE A 552 -18.06 -19.67 20.18
C PHE A 552 -19.14 -19.17 21.12
N LEU A 553 -19.18 -17.86 21.38
CA LEU A 553 -20.19 -17.25 22.24
C LEU A 553 -20.53 -15.84 21.76
N LEU A 554 -21.82 -15.51 21.66
CA LEU A 554 -22.29 -14.12 21.53
C LEU A 554 -23.12 -13.77 22.78
N LYS A 555 -22.67 -12.78 23.55
CA LYS A 555 -23.36 -12.34 24.76
C LYS A 555 -24.45 -11.30 24.44
N GLN A 556 -25.36 -11.15 25.39
CA GLN A 556 -26.30 -10.03 25.42
C GLN A 556 -25.52 -8.70 25.47
N ASN A 557 -25.92 -7.72 24.66
CA ASN A 557 -25.34 -6.39 24.67
C ASN A 557 -25.60 -5.71 26.02
N TYR A 558 -24.66 -4.89 26.49
CA TYR A 558 -24.81 -4.16 27.75
C TYR A 558 -24.34 -2.70 27.61
N PRO A 559 -25.15 -1.71 28.03
CA PRO A 559 -26.51 -1.87 28.58
C PRO A 559 -27.52 -2.38 27.52
N ASN A 560 -28.63 -2.96 27.97
CA ASN A 560 -29.81 -3.28 27.16
C ASN A 560 -31.08 -3.20 28.04
N PRO A 561 -32.00 -2.23 27.84
CA PRO A 561 -31.99 -1.20 26.80
C PRO A 561 -30.79 -0.24 26.86
N PHE A 562 -30.47 0.44 25.75
CA PHE A 562 -29.31 1.35 25.64
C PHE A 562 -29.66 2.70 24.99
N ASN A 563 -28.85 3.74 25.24
CA ASN A 563 -29.00 5.08 24.68
C ASN A 563 -27.65 5.82 24.50
N PRO A 564 -27.27 6.22 23.27
CA PRO A 564 -27.43 5.46 22.04
C PRO A 564 -26.31 4.42 21.86
N THR A 565 -25.45 4.22 22.87
CA THR A 565 -24.29 3.33 22.80
C THR A 565 -24.43 2.08 23.67
N THR A 566 -23.94 0.93 23.18
CA THR A 566 -23.89 -0.34 23.92
C THR A 566 -22.63 -1.12 23.55
N ASN A 567 -22.26 -2.12 24.36
CA ASN A 567 -21.16 -3.03 24.08
C ASN A 567 -21.71 -4.44 23.82
N ILE A 568 -21.21 -5.10 22.78
CA ILE A 568 -21.54 -6.47 22.39
C ILE A 568 -20.30 -7.33 22.64
N ASN A 569 -20.41 -8.36 23.47
CA ASN A 569 -19.27 -9.23 23.77
C ASN A 569 -19.39 -10.56 23.02
N PHE A 570 -18.29 -11.07 22.49
CA PHE A 570 -18.25 -12.38 21.85
C PHE A 570 -16.90 -13.09 22.02
N SER A 571 -16.87 -14.40 21.83
CA SER A 571 -15.69 -15.26 21.97
C SER A 571 -15.54 -16.17 20.76
N LEU A 572 -14.29 -16.38 20.32
CA LEU A 572 -13.94 -17.20 19.16
C LEU A 572 -12.91 -18.27 19.58
N PRO A 573 -13.22 -19.58 19.48
CA PRO A 573 -12.29 -20.66 19.79
C PRO A 573 -11.28 -20.91 18.67
N LYS A 574 -11.53 -20.37 17.46
CA LYS A 574 -10.68 -20.50 16.28
C LYS A 574 -10.63 -19.17 15.54
N SER A 575 -9.48 -18.85 14.96
CA SER A 575 -9.31 -17.68 14.10
C SER A 575 -10.15 -17.80 12.83
N GLY A 576 -10.72 -16.71 12.35
CA GLY A 576 -11.56 -16.71 11.15
C GLY A 576 -12.18 -15.35 10.88
N VAL A 577 -12.87 -15.22 9.75
CA VAL A 577 -13.69 -14.03 9.45
C VAL A 577 -14.88 -13.99 10.40
N VAL A 578 -15.14 -12.81 10.96
CA VAL A 578 -16.23 -12.55 11.90
C VAL A 578 -17.07 -11.41 11.36
N THR A 579 -18.35 -11.68 11.18
CA THR A 579 -19.34 -10.68 10.76
C THR A 579 -20.33 -10.44 11.91
N LEU A 580 -20.45 -9.21 12.39
CA LEU A 580 -21.47 -8.77 13.33
C LEU A 580 -22.34 -7.72 12.64
N LYS A 581 -23.61 -8.04 12.39
CA LYS A 581 -24.56 -7.18 11.69
C LYS A 581 -25.78 -6.89 12.53
N VAL A 582 -26.38 -5.73 12.36
CA VAL A 582 -27.62 -5.29 13.00
C VAL A 582 -28.75 -5.26 11.98
N TYR A 583 -29.91 -5.77 12.37
CA TYR A 583 -31.13 -5.87 11.59
C TYR A 583 -32.28 -5.21 12.33
N ASP A 584 -33.18 -4.58 11.58
CA ASP A 584 -34.46 -4.12 12.11
C ASP A 584 -35.47 -5.29 12.26
N MET A 585 -36.68 -4.98 12.71
CA MET A 585 -37.74 -5.99 12.91
C MET A 585 -38.23 -6.64 11.61
N SER A 586 -37.97 -6.03 10.44
CA SER A 586 -38.29 -6.62 9.13
C SER A 586 -37.20 -7.56 8.62
N GLY A 587 -36.07 -7.66 9.34
CA GLY A 587 -34.90 -8.43 8.92
C GLY A 587 -34.02 -7.68 7.92
N LYS A 588 -34.26 -6.38 7.70
CA LYS A 588 -33.38 -5.54 6.89
C LYS A 588 -32.13 -5.20 7.67
N GLU A 589 -30.97 -5.37 7.05
CA GLU A 589 -29.69 -4.93 7.60
C GLU A 589 -29.66 -3.40 7.71
N VAL A 590 -29.40 -2.89 8.91
CA VAL A 590 -29.37 -1.45 9.21
C VAL A 590 -27.99 -0.97 9.69
N ALA A 591 -27.10 -1.88 10.09
CA ALA A 591 -25.70 -1.57 10.35
C ALA A 591 -24.82 -2.82 10.24
N VAL A 592 -23.56 -2.64 9.84
CA VAL A 592 -22.49 -3.62 10.02
C VAL A 592 -21.61 -3.12 11.15
N VAL A 593 -21.49 -3.89 12.23
CA VAL A 593 -20.70 -3.52 13.43
C VAL A 593 -19.27 -4.07 13.33
N LEU A 594 -19.11 -5.24 12.72
CA LEU A 594 -17.84 -5.92 12.52
C LEU A 594 -17.90 -6.73 11.23
N ASN A 595 -16.86 -6.71 10.40
CA ASN A 595 -16.71 -7.65 9.29
C ASN A 595 -15.24 -7.84 8.91
N GLU A 596 -14.49 -8.58 9.72
CA GLU A 596 -13.05 -8.72 9.57
C GLU A 596 -12.53 -10.07 10.10
N PHE A 597 -11.29 -10.41 9.76
CA PHE A 597 -10.62 -11.57 10.33
C PHE A 597 -10.21 -11.29 11.79
N LYS A 598 -10.52 -12.21 12.70
CA LYS A 598 -10.07 -12.17 14.10
C LYS A 598 -9.34 -13.46 14.45
N SER A 599 -8.32 -13.33 15.29
CA SER A 599 -7.68 -14.47 15.94
C SER A 599 -8.63 -15.17 16.91
N ALA A 600 -8.29 -16.37 17.39
CA ALA A 600 -8.98 -16.95 18.54
C ALA A 600 -8.80 -16.03 19.77
N GLY A 601 -9.88 -15.79 20.52
CA GLY A 601 -9.87 -14.86 21.64
C GLY A 601 -11.26 -14.36 22.05
N SER A 602 -11.32 -13.51 23.06
CA SER A 602 -12.55 -12.85 23.49
C SER A 602 -12.52 -11.36 23.18
N TYR A 603 -13.64 -10.83 22.70
CA TYR A 603 -13.76 -9.50 22.14
C TYR A 603 -14.98 -8.76 22.71
N ILE A 604 -14.86 -7.46 22.89
CA ILE A 604 -15.97 -6.52 23.08
C ILE A 604 -16.02 -5.65 21.85
N VAL A 605 -17.20 -5.38 21.31
CA VAL A 605 -17.40 -4.38 20.26
C VAL A 605 -18.45 -3.35 20.68
N GLY A 606 -18.09 -2.08 20.62
CA GLY A 606 -18.98 -0.95 20.87
C GLY A 606 -19.87 -0.68 19.65
N PHE A 607 -21.15 -0.41 19.90
CA PHE A 607 -22.12 -0.07 18.88
C PHE A 607 -22.79 1.27 19.25
N ASN A 608 -22.73 2.25 18.34
CA ASN A 608 -23.41 3.54 18.46
C ASN A 608 -24.58 3.61 17.47
N ALA A 609 -25.80 3.66 17.99
CA ALA A 609 -27.03 3.66 17.21
C ALA A 609 -27.67 5.06 17.11
N ALA A 610 -26.90 6.15 17.23
CA ALA A 610 -27.45 7.51 17.23
C ALA A 610 -28.27 7.82 15.97
N SER A 611 -27.90 7.25 14.81
CA SER A 611 -28.60 7.39 13.53
C SER A 611 -29.86 6.53 13.39
N LEU A 612 -30.11 5.57 14.31
CA LEU A 612 -31.25 4.67 14.25
C LEU A 612 -32.42 5.18 15.12
N PRO A 613 -33.70 4.96 14.73
CA PRO A 613 -34.85 5.29 15.58
C PRO A 613 -34.93 4.38 16.80
N SER A 614 -35.54 4.85 17.91
CA SER A 614 -35.84 3.99 19.07
C SER A 614 -36.64 2.76 18.63
N GLY A 615 -36.32 1.59 19.17
CA GLY A 615 -36.96 0.35 18.76
C GLY A 615 -36.18 -0.91 19.11
N ALA A 616 -36.77 -2.05 18.74
CA ALA A 616 -36.11 -3.35 18.86
C ALA A 616 -35.30 -3.67 17.60
N TYR A 617 -34.08 -4.15 17.81
CA TYR A 617 -33.17 -4.58 16.76
C TYR A 617 -32.62 -5.97 17.09
N PHE A 618 -32.10 -6.65 16.09
CA PHE A 618 -31.39 -7.91 16.24
C PHE A 618 -29.96 -7.72 15.79
N TYR A 619 -28.99 -8.27 16.52
CA TYR A 619 -27.61 -8.35 16.07
C TYR A 619 -27.21 -9.81 15.92
N ARG A 620 -26.53 -10.12 14.82
CA ARG A 620 -26.12 -11.48 14.44
C ARG A 620 -24.62 -11.54 14.27
N LEU A 621 -23.97 -12.45 15.00
CA LEU A 621 -22.58 -12.83 14.81
C LEU A 621 -22.51 -14.05 13.88
N SER A 622 -21.62 -14.02 12.91
CA SER A 622 -21.30 -15.14 12.01
C SER A 622 -19.79 -15.34 11.95
N SER A 623 -19.32 -16.58 12.09
CA SER A 623 -17.91 -16.93 11.88
C SER A 623 -17.75 -18.40 11.50
N GLY A 624 -17.26 -18.67 10.28
CA GLY A 624 -17.29 -20.01 9.70
C GLY A 624 -18.72 -20.58 9.69
N ASN A 625 -18.91 -21.73 10.35
CA ASN A 625 -20.23 -22.36 10.49
C ASN A 625 -21.04 -21.88 11.72
N PHE A 626 -20.48 -21.00 12.56
CA PHE A 626 -21.17 -20.49 13.74
C PHE A 626 -22.02 -19.28 13.38
N VAL A 627 -23.30 -19.31 13.77
CA VAL A 627 -24.22 -18.16 13.69
C VAL A 627 -25.01 -18.06 14.99
N ASP A 628 -24.99 -16.90 15.64
CA ASP A 628 -25.85 -16.61 16.80
C ASP A 628 -26.47 -15.21 16.65
N THR A 629 -27.71 -15.04 17.10
CA THR A 629 -28.48 -13.80 17.01
C THR A 629 -29.05 -13.45 18.37
N LYS A 630 -29.00 -12.16 18.72
CA LYS A 630 -29.50 -11.62 19.99
C LYS A 630 -30.30 -10.35 19.73
N LYS A 631 -31.22 -10.01 20.65
CA LYS A 631 -32.11 -8.85 20.55
C LYS A 631 -31.55 -7.70 21.39
N MET A 632 -31.59 -6.48 20.88
CA MET A 632 -31.27 -5.25 21.63
C MET A 632 -32.38 -4.22 21.50
N ILE A 633 -32.50 -3.34 22.50
CA ILE A 633 -33.54 -2.32 22.59
C ILE A 633 -32.87 -0.95 22.69
N LEU A 634 -33.04 -0.12 21.66
CA LEU A 634 -32.60 1.27 21.65
C LEU A 634 -33.72 2.17 22.20
N VAL A 635 -33.39 2.99 23.20
CA VAL A 635 -34.29 3.99 23.77
C VAL A 635 -33.60 5.34 23.65
N LYS A 636 -34.18 6.28 22.91
CA LYS A 636 -33.71 7.67 22.83
C LYS A 636 -34.32 8.51 23.94
#